data_AF-A0A0P9D9R5-F1
#
_entry.id   AF-A0A0P9D9R5-F1
#
_cell.length_a   1.000
_cell.length_b   1.000
_cell.length_c   1.000
_cell.angle_alpha   90.00
_cell.angle_beta   90.00
_cell.angle_gamma   90.00
#
_symmetry.space_group_name_H-M   'P 1'
#
loop_
_entity.id
_entity.type
_entity.pdbx_description
1 polymer ?
#
loop_
_entity_poly.entity_id
_entity_poly.type
_entity_poly.pdbx_seq_one_letter_code
_entity_poly.pdbx_strand_id
1 'polypeptide(L)'
;MASIRETPITEFVFWPAERTDAYVLPTLTLATTLYGTPTTIRCKVNGNPPTRPQLAFATDEVQLTQRKENLYCMPDEETWEAFLDELATLQDALTALKAEVSTLQLYSKRRDELERQNIKTNPVCRSAIQIWPIDKRFYSAFEPWAITRIRRGRVEGHSFHNLRLADSSSSMANSIYEWHCCWTEADWQRVNAAHTAAAEAYTVVAARVQALGKYNTAAKDGRYRASQRKGESVTVGLFAPETKKKTRKQKVAA
;
A
#
# COMPACT_ATOMS: atom_id res chain seq x y z
N MET A 1 -28.83 -8.51 -23.41
CA MET A 1 -28.57 -7.07 -23.57
C MET A 1 -27.08 -6.86 -23.74
N ALA A 2 -26.64 -6.29 -24.86
CA ALA A 2 -25.22 -5.97 -25.06
C ALA A 2 -24.82 -4.88 -24.05
N SER A 3 -23.85 -5.17 -23.19
CA SER A 3 -23.28 -4.19 -22.27
C SER A 3 -22.79 -2.98 -23.06
N ILE A 4 -23.36 -1.81 -22.80
CA ILE A 4 -22.90 -0.54 -23.38
C ILE A 4 -21.43 -0.40 -22.99
N ARG A 5 -20.54 -0.45 -23.99
CA ARG A 5 -19.10 -0.32 -23.78
C ARG A 5 -18.78 1.17 -23.68
N GLU A 6 -18.24 1.58 -22.55
CA GLU A 6 -17.79 2.95 -22.33
C GLU A 6 -16.32 3.10 -22.74
N THR A 7 -16.00 4.29 -23.26
CA THR A 7 -14.63 4.72 -23.51
C THR A 7 -13.97 5.02 -22.16
N PRO A 8 -12.78 4.46 -21.86
CA PRO A 8 -12.05 4.80 -20.65
C PRO A 8 -11.73 6.31 -20.55
N ILE A 9 -11.65 6.83 -19.32
CA ILE A 9 -11.33 8.25 -19.06
C ILE A 9 -9.83 8.52 -19.10
N THR A 10 -9.02 7.47 -18.95
CA THR A 10 -7.56 7.51 -18.99
C THR A 10 -7.05 6.19 -19.56
N GLU A 11 -5.92 6.25 -20.26
CA GLU A 11 -5.25 5.08 -20.86
C GLU A 11 -4.59 4.20 -19.79
N PHE A 12 -4.10 4.78 -18.69
CA PHE A 12 -3.36 4.05 -17.67
C PHE A 12 -4.01 4.17 -16.29
N VAL A 13 -4.02 3.04 -15.59
CA VAL A 13 -4.54 2.92 -14.22
C VAL A 13 -3.59 2.08 -13.39
N PHE A 14 -3.66 2.26 -12.08
CA PHE A 14 -2.97 1.37 -11.14
C PHE A 14 -3.89 1.00 -9.97
N TRP A 15 -3.55 -0.09 -9.29
CA TRP A 15 -4.17 -0.45 -8.01
C TRP A 15 -3.20 -1.25 -7.14
N PRO A 16 -3.26 -1.08 -5.80
CA PRO A 16 -2.55 -1.95 -4.87
C PRO A 16 -3.28 -3.30 -4.70
N ALA A 17 -2.53 -4.37 -4.49
CA ALA A 17 -3.03 -5.65 -4.00
C ALA A 17 -3.44 -5.56 -2.52
N GLU A 18 -4.00 -6.66 -1.99
CA GLU A 18 -4.17 -6.79 -0.55
C GLU A 18 -2.81 -6.91 0.14
N ARG A 19 -2.70 -6.30 1.32
CA ARG A 19 -1.46 -6.27 2.09
C ARG A 19 -1.31 -7.55 2.89
N THR A 20 -0.15 -8.19 2.79
CA THR A 20 0.15 -9.45 3.50
C THR A 20 0.86 -9.22 4.84
N ASP A 21 1.63 -8.15 4.97
CA ASP A 21 2.46 -7.85 6.16
C ASP A 21 2.36 -6.37 6.52
N ALA A 22 2.24 -6.05 7.83
CA ALA A 22 2.11 -4.69 8.37
C ALA A 22 3.33 -3.78 8.10
N TYR A 23 4.43 -4.33 7.62
CA TYR A 23 5.70 -3.66 7.34
C TYR A 23 6.09 -3.67 5.85
N VAL A 24 5.28 -4.29 4.99
CA VAL A 24 5.55 -4.38 3.54
C VAL A 24 4.40 -3.74 2.79
N LEU A 25 4.68 -2.76 1.94
CA LEU A 25 3.69 -2.14 1.08
C LEU A 25 3.08 -3.17 0.12
N PRO A 26 1.80 -3.02 -0.24
CA PRO A 26 1.14 -3.94 -1.16
C PRO A 26 1.82 -3.91 -2.54
N THR A 27 1.86 -5.06 -3.19
CA THR A 27 2.27 -5.15 -4.60
C THR A 27 1.39 -4.25 -5.46
N LEU A 28 2.00 -3.45 -6.32
CA LEU A 28 1.31 -2.56 -7.23
C LEU A 28 1.09 -3.23 -8.57
N THR A 29 -0.10 -3.05 -9.14
CA THR A 29 -0.38 -3.41 -10.53
C THR A 29 -0.55 -2.16 -11.36
N LEU A 30 0.27 -2.03 -12.39
CA LEU A 30 0.12 -1.04 -13.44
C LEU A 30 -0.57 -1.69 -14.65
N ALA A 31 -1.56 -1.02 -15.22
CA ALA A 31 -2.28 -1.57 -16.35
C ALA A 31 -2.76 -0.52 -17.35
N THR A 32 -2.88 -0.96 -18.59
CA THR A 32 -3.51 -0.22 -19.69
C THR A 32 -5.02 -0.52 -19.71
N THR A 33 -5.86 0.51 -19.78
CA THR A 33 -7.31 0.35 -19.90
C THR A 33 -7.67 -0.04 -21.34
N LEU A 34 -8.59 -0.99 -21.50
CA LEU A 34 -9.06 -1.45 -22.80
C LEU A 34 -10.47 -0.93 -23.09
N TYR A 35 -11.40 -1.20 -22.17
CA TYR A 35 -12.79 -0.77 -22.26
C TYR A 35 -13.52 -0.87 -20.94
N GLY A 36 -14.52 -0.01 -20.75
CA GLY A 36 -15.35 0.02 -19.55
C GLY A 36 -16.77 -0.50 -19.76
N THR A 37 -17.40 -0.83 -18.65
CA THR A 37 -18.85 -0.82 -18.41
C THR A 37 -19.13 0.24 -17.34
N PRO A 38 -20.39 0.55 -16.98
CA PRO A 38 -20.65 1.55 -15.95
C PRO A 38 -19.92 1.30 -14.61
N THR A 39 -19.71 0.04 -14.22
CA THR A 39 -19.12 -0.33 -12.92
C THR A 39 -17.72 -0.91 -12.99
N THR A 40 -17.30 -1.47 -14.13
CA THR A 40 -16.02 -2.19 -14.27
C THR A 40 -15.21 -1.73 -15.48
N ILE A 41 -13.91 -2.00 -15.47
CA ILE A 41 -13.00 -1.78 -16.59
C ILE A 41 -12.19 -3.04 -16.84
N ARG A 42 -12.05 -3.38 -18.13
CA ARG A 42 -11.10 -4.37 -18.61
C ARG A 42 -9.73 -3.70 -18.74
N CYS A 43 -8.74 -4.26 -18.07
CA CYS A 43 -7.35 -3.78 -18.07
C CYS A 43 -6.42 -4.87 -18.60
N LYS A 44 -5.32 -4.48 -19.23
CA LYS A 44 -4.16 -5.35 -19.52
C LYS A 44 -3.02 -4.95 -18.58
N VAL A 45 -2.55 -5.87 -17.73
CA VAL A 45 -1.39 -5.63 -16.85
C VAL A 45 -0.14 -5.41 -17.68
N ASN A 46 0.64 -4.40 -17.32
CA ASN A 46 1.87 -4.03 -18.00
C ASN A 46 3.02 -4.90 -17.45
N GLY A 47 3.67 -5.69 -18.30
CA GLY A 47 4.70 -6.65 -17.87
C GLY A 47 6.06 -6.05 -17.50
N ASN A 48 6.30 -4.79 -17.86
CA ASN A 48 7.55 -4.07 -17.60
C ASN A 48 7.28 -2.83 -16.72
N PRO A 49 7.00 -3.00 -15.42
CA PRO A 49 6.81 -1.89 -14.51
C PRO A 49 8.15 -1.19 -14.22
N PRO A 50 8.12 0.05 -13.70
CA PRO A 50 9.32 0.78 -13.33
C PRO A 50 10.11 0.06 -12.25
N THR A 51 11.44 0.05 -12.35
CA THR A 51 12.30 -0.66 -11.40
C THR A 51 12.62 0.19 -10.19
N ARG A 52 11.88 -0.02 -9.09
CA ARG A 52 12.25 0.44 -7.75
C ARG A 52 12.54 -0.80 -6.90
N PRO A 53 13.77 -1.00 -6.38
CA PRO A 53 14.11 -2.22 -5.66
C PRO A 53 13.30 -2.39 -4.36
N GLN A 54 12.80 -1.30 -3.78
CA GLN A 54 11.94 -1.32 -2.59
C GLN A 54 10.51 -1.80 -2.90
N LEU A 55 10.04 -1.63 -4.13
CA LEU A 55 8.62 -1.78 -4.46
C LEU A 55 8.37 -3.07 -5.23
N ALA A 56 7.31 -3.79 -4.85
CA ALA A 56 6.86 -4.96 -5.57
C ALA A 56 5.84 -4.57 -6.64
N PHE A 57 6.00 -5.10 -7.84
CA PHE A 57 5.06 -4.93 -8.93
C PHE A 57 4.57 -6.28 -9.46
N ALA A 58 3.31 -6.32 -9.88
CA ALA A 58 2.79 -7.45 -10.66
C ALA A 58 3.31 -7.35 -12.10
N THR A 59 4.07 -8.35 -12.53
CA THR A 59 4.72 -8.40 -13.86
C THR A 59 4.04 -9.36 -14.84
N ASP A 60 3.09 -10.18 -14.37
CA ASP A 60 2.42 -11.14 -15.22
C ASP A 60 1.49 -10.42 -16.20
N GLU A 61 1.77 -10.51 -17.50
CA GLU A 61 0.93 -9.92 -18.54
C GLU A 61 -0.40 -10.67 -18.66
N VAL A 62 -1.40 -10.22 -17.92
CA VAL A 62 -2.75 -10.79 -17.93
C VAL A 62 -3.81 -9.72 -18.17
N GLN A 63 -4.91 -10.11 -18.82
CA GLN A 63 -6.08 -9.25 -18.93
C GLN A 63 -7.08 -9.56 -17.81
N LEU A 64 -7.40 -8.54 -17.03
CA LEU A 64 -8.27 -8.65 -15.86
C LEU A 64 -9.42 -7.64 -15.94
N THR A 65 -10.52 -7.95 -15.27
CA THR A 65 -11.63 -7.01 -15.09
C THR A 65 -11.60 -6.50 -13.67
N GLN A 66 -11.51 -5.18 -13.49
CA GLN A 66 -11.47 -4.51 -12.20
C GLN A 66 -12.67 -3.60 -12.00
N ARG A 67 -13.06 -3.40 -10.74
CA ARG A 67 -14.11 -2.42 -10.40
C ARG A 67 -13.53 -1.01 -10.44
N LYS A 68 -14.27 -0.05 -11.00
CA LYS A 68 -13.85 1.37 -11.05
C LYS A 68 -13.59 1.97 -9.67
N GLU A 69 -14.20 1.43 -8.62
CA GLU A 69 -13.99 1.84 -7.22
C GLU A 69 -12.64 1.39 -6.64
N ASN A 70 -11.91 0.49 -7.31
CA ASN A 70 -10.62 -0.03 -6.85
C ASN A 70 -9.43 0.55 -7.62
N LEU A 71 -9.70 1.20 -8.75
CA LEU A 71 -8.69 1.75 -9.64
C LEU A 71 -8.36 3.20 -9.27
N TYR A 72 -7.08 3.53 -9.36
CA TYR A 72 -6.59 4.91 -9.35
C TYR A 72 -6.24 5.31 -10.78
N CYS A 73 -6.53 6.56 -11.12
CA CYS A 73 -6.06 7.13 -12.39
C CYS A 73 -4.55 7.36 -12.28
N MET A 74 -3.80 6.94 -13.30
CA MET A 74 -2.39 7.29 -13.37
C MET A 74 -2.26 8.80 -13.67
N PRO A 75 -1.39 9.53 -12.94
CA PRO A 75 -1.10 10.93 -13.25
C PRO A 75 -0.15 11.02 -14.46
N ASP A 76 0.35 12.22 -14.77
CA ASP A 76 1.50 12.38 -15.67
C ASP A 76 2.75 11.66 -15.16
N GLU A 77 3.72 11.47 -16.05
CA GLU A 77 4.95 10.71 -15.77
C GLU A 77 5.76 11.31 -14.63
N GLU A 78 5.92 12.64 -14.59
CA GLU A 78 6.66 13.32 -13.52
C GLU A 78 6.03 13.08 -12.14
N THR A 79 4.71 13.24 -12.04
CA THR A 79 3.95 12.99 -10.81
C THR A 79 3.96 11.51 -10.43
N TRP A 80 3.96 10.62 -11.41
CA TRP A 80 4.05 9.18 -11.16
C TRP A 80 5.41 8.78 -10.60
N GLU A 81 6.50 9.27 -11.19
CA GLU A 81 7.85 9.00 -10.72
C GLU A 81 8.06 9.57 -9.31
N ALA A 82 7.58 10.79 -9.03
CA ALA A 82 7.60 11.36 -7.68
C ALA A 82 6.79 10.50 -6.68
N PHE A 83 5.62 10.00 -7.07
CA PHE A 83 4.84 9.11 -6.21
C PHE A 83 5.54 7.78 -5.94
N LEU A 84 6.26 7.22 -6.91
CA LEU A 84 7.06 6.02 -6.70
C LEU A 84 8.22 6.25 -5.73
N ASP A 85 8.84 7.42 -5.75
CA ASP A 85 9.90 7.79 -4.82
C ASP A 85 9.35 8.02 -3.39
N GLU A 86 8.17 8.65 -3.28
CA GLU A 86 7.43 8.77 -2.02
C GLU A 86 7.07 7.39 -1.44
N LEU A 87 6.63 6.45 -2.27
CA LEU A 87 6.35 5.07 -1.87
C LEU A 87 7.61 4.30 -1.45
N ALA A 88 8.72 4.47 -2.18
CA ALA A 88 10.00 3.86 -1.82
C ALA A 88 10.48 4.37 -0.45
N THR A 89 10.36 5.67 -0.20
CA THR A 89 10.67 6.30 1.09
C THR A 89 9.81 5.73 2.21
N LEU A 90 8.51 5.54 1.97
CA LEU A 90 7.62 4.90 2.94
C LEU A 90 8.01 3.44 3.21
N GLN A 91 8.39 2.68 2.19
CA GLN A 91 8.85 1.30 2.37
C GLN A 91 10.16 1.23 3.17
N ASP A 92 11.10 2.13 2.93
CA ASP A 92 12.34 2.21 3.70
C ASP A 92 12.06 2.54 5.17
N ALA A 93 11.15 3.48 5.44
CA ALA A 93 10.72 3.82 6.80
C ALA A 93 10.00 2.65 7.50
N LEU A 94 9.14 1.91 6.78
CA LEU A 94 8.50 0.69 7.32
C LEU A 94 9.52 -0.42 7.61
N THR A 95 10.56 -0.54 6.79
CA THR A 95 11.64 -1.51 6.98
C THR A 95 12.47 -1.15 8.21
N ALA A 96 12.78 0.12 8.41
CA ALA A 96 13.44 0.62 9.63
C ALA A 96 12.58 0.36 10.87
N LEU A 97 11.27 0.63 10.81
CA LEU A 97 10.34 0.31 11.90
C LEU A 97 10.32 -1.20 12.19
N LYS A 98 10.28 -2.05 11.16
CA LYS A 98 10.35 -3.50 11.31
C LYS A 98 11.64 -3.93 12.01
N ALA A 99 12.77 -3.33 11.64
CA ALA A 99 14.05 -3.62 12.27
C ALA A 99 14.03 -3.27 13.77
N GLU A 100 13.55 -2.09 14.16
CA GLU A 100 13.46 -1.70 15.58
C GLU A 100 12.50 -2.61 16.37
N VAL A 101 11.34 -2.94 15.82
CA VAL A 101 10.37 -3.85 16.47
C VAL A 101 10.96 -5.26 16.62
N SER A 102 11.81 -5.70 15.69
CA SER A 102 12.43 -7.03 15.75
C SER A 102 13.38 -7.19 16.93
N THR A 103 13.92 -6.08 17.43
CA THR A 103 14.76 -6.07 18.64
C THR A 103 13.95 -6.30 19.91
N LEU A 104 12.63 -6.06 19.86
CA LEU A 104 11.75 -6.19 21.02
C LEU A 104 11.14 -7.59 21.10
N GLN A 105 11.30 -8.21 22.25
CA GLN A 105 10.70 -9.51 22.51
C GLN A 105 9.19 -9.41 22.67
N LEU A 106 8.44 -10.24 21.94
CA LEU A 106 6.99 -10.35 22.08
C LEU A 106 6.63 -10.80 23.51
N TYR A 107 5.65 -10.15 24.14
CA TYR A 107 5.27 -10.39 25.53
C TYR A 107 4.87 -11.84 25.77
N SER A 108 4.04 -12.40 24.88
CA SER A 108 3.60 -13.80 24.96
C SER A 108 4.77 -14.79 24.92
N LYS A 109 5.72 -14.60 24.00
CA LYS A 109 6.93 -15.44 23.88
C LYS A 109 7.77 -15.39 25.15
N ARG A 110 7.98 -14.18 25.71
CA ARG A 110 8.75 -14.03 26.95
C ARG A 110 8.06 -14.68 28.14
N ARG A 111 6.74 -14.54 28.27
CA ARG A 111 6.00 -15.25 29.31
C ARG A 111 6.20 -16.75 29.20
N ASP A 112 6.01 -17.32 28.01
CA ASP A 112 6.11 -18.77 27.78
C ASP A 112 7.53 -19.29 28.10
N GLU A 113 8.56 -18.52 27.76
CA GLU A 113 9.94 -18.83 28.14
C GLU A 113 10.15 -18.89 29.66
N LEU A 114 9.62 -17.91 30.40
CA LEU A 114 9.74 -17.86 31.87
C LEU A 114 8.94 -18.96 32.55
N GLU A 115 7.74 -19.27 32.05
CA GLU A 115 6.92 -20.38 32.56
C GLU A 115 7.63 -21.73 32.37
N ARG A 116 8.28 -21.97 31.22
CA ARG A 116 9.10 -23.18 31.00
C ARG A 116 10.28 -23.29 31.97
N GLN A 117 10.76 -22.18 32.50
CA GLN A 117 11.82 -22.11 33.50
C GLN A 117 11.29 -22.21 34.94
N ASN A 118 9.98 -22.43 35.13
CA ASN A 118 9.28 -22.36 36.42
C ASN A 118 9.39 -21.00 37.13
N ILE A 119 9.63 -19.92 36.36
CA ILE A 119 9.70 -18.55 36.88
C ILE A 119 8.33 -17.90 36.74
N LYS A 120 7.68 -17.62 37.87
CA LYS A 120 6.37 -16.95 37.92
C LYS A 120 6.54 -15.44 38.14
N THR A 121 6.79 -14.70 37.06
CA THR A 121 6.80 -13.22 37.08
C THR A 121 5.47 -12.68 36.58
N ASN A 122 4.81 -11.81 37.35
CA ASN A 122 3.63 -11.07 36.89
C ASN A 122 3.69 -9.61 37.40
N PRO A 123 3.88 -8.60 36.52
CA PRO A 123 4.01 -8.70 35.06
C PRO A 123 5.39 -9.23 34.61
N VAL A 124 5.51 -9.61 33.33
CA VAL A 124 6.77 -10.01 32.69
C VAL A 124 7.70 -8.81 32.52
N CYS A 125 7.16 -7.68 32.06
CA CYS A 125 7.83 -6.40 31.96
C CYS A 125 6.91 -5.30 32.53
N ARG A 126 7.50 -4.25 33.10
CA ARG A 126 6.74 -3.14 33.71
C ARG A 126 6.10 -2.21 32.66
N SER A 127 6.64 -2.20 31.44
CA SER A 127 6.11 -1.44 30.32
C SER A 127 6.16 -2.29 29.05
N ALA A 128 5.18 -2.09 28.18
CA ALA A 128 5.10 -2.77 26.89
C ALA A 128 4.65 -1.79 25.81
N ILE A 129 4.94 -2.12 24.56
CA ILE A 129 4.53 -1.37 23.37
C ILE A 129 3.55 -2.23 22.58
N GLN A 130 2.35 -1.72 22.35
CA GLN A 130 1.39 -2.30 21.43
C GLN A 130 1.84 -1.97 20.01
N ILE A 131 2.14 -2.99 19.22
CA ILE A 131 2.46 -2.88 17.80
C ILE A 131 2.23 -4.23 17.14
N TRP A 132 1.90 -4.25 15.85
CA TRP A 132 1.72 -5.49 15.12
C TRP A 132 3.00 -6.34 15.10
N PRO A 133 2.96 -7.62 15.50
CA PRO A 133 4.13 -8.47 15.48
C PRO A 133 4.66 -8.71 14.06
N ILE A 134 5.97 -8.89 13.94
CA ILE A 134 6.66 -9.20 12.69
C ILE A 134 6.28 -10.58 12.14
N ASP A 135 5.92 -11.52 13.01
CA ASP A 135 5.55 -12.88 12.64
C ASP A 135 4.06 -13.04 12.28
N LYS A 136 3.27 -11.97 12.37
CA LYS A 136 1.85 -12.01 12.01
C LYS A 136 1.71 -11.95 10.49
N ARG A 137 1.23 -13.05 9.91
CA ARG A 137 1.20 -13.31 8.46
C ARG A 137 0.16 -12.54 7.65
N PHE A 138 -0.73 -11.80 8.30
CA PHE A 138 -1.84 -11.16 7.62
C PHE A 138 -2.17 -9.82 8.26
N TYR A 139 -2.18 -8.76 7.46
CA TYR A 139 -2.52 -7.41 7.88
C TYR A 139 -3.64 -6.87 6.97
N SER A 140 -4.87 -7.15 7.39
CA SER A 140 -6.06 -6.59 6.75
C SER A 140 -6.32 -5.21 7.34
N ALA A 141 -6.05 -4.17 6.54
CA ALA A 141 -6.53 -2.83 6.79
C ALA A 141 -7.48 -2.45 5.64
N PHE A 142 -8.56 -1.74 5.98
CA PHE A 142 -9.45 -1.12 5.00
C PHE A 142 -8.72 -0.10 4.10
N GLU A 143 -7.53 0.35 4.52
CA GLU A 143 -6.65 1.24 3.78
C GLU A 143 -5.32 0.55 3.44
N PRO A 144 -5.01 0.33 2.15
CA PRO A 144 -3.82 -0.43 1.72
C PRO A 144 -2.48 0.23 2.11
N TRP A 145 -2.50 1.52 2.40
CA TRP A 145 -1.32 2.34 2.73
C TRP A 145 -1.12 2.52 4.23
N ALA A 146 -2.08 2.13 5.07
CA ALA A 146 -2.08 2.46 6.49
C ALA A 146 -0.92 1.81 7.24
N ILE A 147 -0.25 2.60 8.09
CA ILE A 147 0.78 2.10 8.99
C ILE A 147 0.16 1.55 10.28
N THR A 148 0.89 0.65 10.94
CA THR A 148 0.48 0.12 12.25
C THR A 148 0.49 1.24 13.29
N ARG A 149 -0.50 1.26 14.17
CA ARG A 149 -0.54 2.21 15.30
C ARG A 149 0.32 1.66 16.42
N ILE A 150 1.07 2.55 17.08
CA ILE A 150 1.79 2.20 18.30
C ILE A 150 1.21 2.88 19.52
N ARG A 151 1.33 2.20 20.65
CA ARG A 151 1.03 2.76 21.96
C ARG A 151 1.95 2.14 23.00
N ARG A 152 2.51 2.95 23.88
CA ARG A 152 3.16 2.45 25.10
C ARG A 152 2.16 2.36 26.25
N GLY A 153 2.29 1.33 27.06
CA GLY A 153 1.49 1.13 28.26
C GLY A 153 2.33 0.67 29.44
N ARG A 154 1.89 1.04 30.65
CA ARG A 154 2.38 0.45 31.90
C ARG A 154 1.58 -0.81 32.20
N VAL A 155 2.26 -1.93 32.34
CA VAL A 155 1.64 -3.23 32.60
C VAL A 155 1.55 -3.43 34.11
N GLU A 156 0.34 -3.66 34.61
CA GLU A 156 0.08 -3.99 36.02
C GLU A 156 0.09 -5.48 36.27
N GLY A 157 -0.31 -6.25 35.26
CA GLY A 157 -0.31 -7.70 35.30
C GLY A 157 -0.76 -8.30 33.99
N HIS A 158 -0.81 -9.62 33.94
CA HIS A 158 -1.29 -10.37 32.79
C HIS A 158 -1.98 -11.66 33.21
N SER A 159 -2.81 -12.17 32.30
CA SER A 159 -3.36 -13.52 32.30
C SER A 159 -2.76 -14.33 31.15
N PHE A 160 -3.30 -15.53 30.90
CA PHE A 160 -2.81 -16.39 29.83
C PHE A 160 -3.04 -15.82 28.41
N HIS A 161 -3.91 -14.82 28.23
CA HIS A 161 -4.12 -14.22 26.90
C HIS A 161 -4.16 -12.70 26.89
N ASN A 162 -4.24 -12.05 28.05
CA ASN A 162 -4.48 -10.60 28.12
C ASN A 162 -3.52 -9.87 29.06
N LEU A 163 -3.26 -8.60 28.75
CA LEU A 163 -2.56 -7.64 29.61
C LEU A 163 -3.55 -6.75 30.34
N ARG A 164 -3.25 -6.49 31.62
CA ARG A 164 -3.84 -5.42 32.39
C ARG A 164 -2.91 -4.21 32.35
N LEU A 165 -3.41 -3.10 31.84
CA LEU A 165 -2.68 -1.83 31.77
C LEU A 165 -3.27 -0.84 32.78
N ALA A 166 -2.42 0.01 33.35
CA ALA A 166 -2.83 0.97 34.38
C ALA A 166 -3.97 1.91 33.94
N ASP A 167 -3.93 2.35 32.68
CA ASP A 167 -4.89 3.32 32.13
C ASP A 167 -6.03 2.65 31.35
N SER A 168 -6.24 1.34 31.53
CA SER A 168 -7.26 0.58 30.79
C SER A 168 -8.32 0.06 31.74
N SER A 169 -9.56 0.52 31.54
CA SER A 169 -10.74 0.03 32.27
C SER A 169 -11.14 -1.39 31.86
N SER A 170 -10.59 -1.93 30.77
CA SER A 170 -10.91 -3.25 30.23
C SER A 170 -9.66 -4.13 30.07
N SER A 171 -9.30 -4.85 31.14
CA SER A 171 -8.19 -5.80 31.13
C SER A 171 -8.33 -6.95 30.11
N MET A 172 -9.53 -7.14 29.54
CA MET A 172 -9.79 -8.16 28.50
C MET A 172 -9.54 -7.69 27.06
N ALA A 173 -9.29 -6.39 26.83
CA ALA A 173 -9.13 -5.85 25.47
C ALA A 173 -7.69 -5.90 24.94
N ASN A 174 -6.69 -6.10 25.81
CA ASN A 174 -5.28 -6.01 25.43
C ASN A 174 -4.68 -7.40 25.25
N SER A 175 -4.77 -7.96 24.04
CA SER A 175 -4.23 -9.29 23.74
C SER A 175 -2.70 -9.33 23.87
N ILE A 176 -2.12 -10.26 24.63
CA ILE A 176 -0.65 -10.38 24.82
C ILE A 176 0.13 -10.60 23.51
N TYR A 177 -0.55 -11.03 22.45
CA TYR A 177 0.05 -11.32 21.15
C TYR A 177 0.34 -10.06 20.33
N GLU A 178 -0.10 -8.88 20.77
CA GLU A 178 0.11 -7.60 20.07
C GLU A 178 1.03 -6.65 20.84
N TRP A 179 1.63 -7.14 21.93
CA TRP A 179 2.47 -6.33 22.82
C TRP A 179 3.88 -6.86 22.88
N HIS A 180 4.84 -5.95 22.80
CA HIS A 180 6.27 -6.21 22.91
C HIS A 180 6.79 -5.66 24.24
N CYS A 181 7.70 -6.38 24.88
CA CYS A 181 8.30 -5.93 26.13
C CYS A 181 9.16 -4.67 25.90
N CYS A 182 8.96 -3.65 26.72
CA CYS A 182 9.72 -2.40 26.71
C CYS A 182 10.49 -2.30 28.03
N TRP A 183 11.77 -2.66 28.00
CA TRP A 183 12.58 -2.76 29.21
C TRP A 183 13.15 -1.41 29.63
N THR A 184 13.52 -0.61 28.65
CA THR A 184 14.18 0.69 28.85
C THR A 184 13.41 1.80 28.16
N GLU A 185 13.69 3.04 28.56
CA GLU A 185 13.20 4.22 27.85
C GLU A 185 13.78 4.32 26.43
N ALA A 186 15.02 3.88 26.26
CA ALA A 186 15.68 3.86 24.96
C ALA A 186 14.95 2.96 23.96
N ASP A 187 14.39 1.82 24.40
CA ASP A 187 13.59 0.93 23.55
C ASP A 187 12.36 1.65 22.98
N TRP A 188 11.65 2.38 23.85
CA TRP A 188 10.52 3.21 23.44
C TRP A 188 10.95 4.30 22.46
N GLN A 189 12.00 5.04 22.77
CA GLN A 189 12.46 6.16 21.95
C GLN A 189 12.86 5.70 20.53
N ARG A 190 13.56 4.56 20.39
CA ARG A 190 13.94 4.02 19.08
C ARG A 190 12.72 3.62 18.26
N VAL A 191 11.80 2.84 18.83
CA VAL A 191 10.57 2.42 18.13
C VAL A 191 9.69 3.61 17.78
N ASN A 192 9.53 4.56 18.71
CA ASN A 192 8.72 5.75 18.49
C ASN A 192 9.31 6.66 17.41
N ALA A 193 10.64 6.82 17.37
CA ALA A 193 11.31 7.58 16.32
C ALA A 193 11.11 6.93 14.94
N ALA A 194 11.31 5.61 14.82
CA ALA A 194 11.08 4.89 13.57
C ALA A 194 9.61 4.94 13.13
N HIS A 195 8.67 4.84 14.08
CA HIS A 195 7.25 4.99 13.80
C HIS A 195 6.88 6.39 13.34
N THR A 196 7.44 7.42 13.98
CA THR A 196 7.23 8.83 13.60
C THR A 196 7.69 9.07 12.16
N ALA A 197 8.88 8.59 11.80
CA ALA A 197 9.38 8.67 10.42
C ALA A 197 8.45 7.97 9.42
N ALA A 198 7.95 6.77 9.75
CA ALA A 198 6.98 6.07 8.92
C ALA A 198 5.63 6.80 8.83
N ALA A 199 5.19 7.47 9.90
CA ALA A 199 3.96 8.27 9.92
C ALA A 199 4.06 9.54 9.07
N GLU A 200 5.22 10.20 9.09
CA GLU A 200 5.51 11.35 8.23
C GLU A 200 5.51 10.94 6.75
N ALA A 201 6.23 9.87 6.39
CA ALA A 201 6.23 9.33 5.04
C ALA A 201 4.82 8.89 4.59
N TYR A 202 4.04 8.26 5.47
CA TYR A 202 2.65 7.90 5.19
C TYR A 202 1.78 9.13 4.92
N THR A 203 1.97 10.22 5.64
CA THR A 203 1.20 11.45 5.45
C THR A 203 1.38 12.01 4.04
N VAL A 204 2.61 11.97 3.52
CA VAL A 204 2.92 12.38 2.13
C VAL A 204 2.21 11.49 1.12
N VAL A 205 2.37 10.16 1.26
CA VAL A 205 1.73 9.17 0.37
C VAL A 205 0.21 9.26 0.43
N ALA A 206 -0.38 9.42 1.61
CA ALA A 206 -1.83 9.54 1.80
C ALA A 206 -2.38 10.78 1.11
N ALA A 207 -1.69 11.94 1.23
CA ALA A 207 -2.05 13.15 0.52
C ALA A 207 -1.99 12.96 -1.01
N ARG A 208 -0.94 12.28 -1.52
CA ARG A 208 -0.81 11.96 -2.95
C ARG A 208 -1.94 11.06 -3.44
N VAL A 209 -2.23 9.97 -2.72
CA VAL A 209 -3.32 9.04 -3.05
C VAL A 209 -4.67 9.74 -3.07
N GLN A 210 -4.92 10.64 -2.11
CA GLN A 210 -6.14 11.44 -2.07
C GLN A 210 -6.24 12.40 -3.27
N ALA A 211 -5.12 13.02 -3.67
CA ALA A 211 -5.06 13.92 -4.82
C ALA A 211 -5.30 13.19 -6.16
N LEU A 212 -4.65 12.04 -6.37
CA LEU A 212 -4.86 11.18 -7.54
C LEU A 212 -6.34 10.78 -7.67
N GLY A 213 -6.94 10.41 -6.55
CA GLY A 213 -8.34 10.02 -6.49
C GLY A 213 -8.62 8.69 -7.18
N LYS A 214 -9.78 8.13 -6.87
CA LYS A 214 -10.25 6.90 -7.50
C LYS A 214 -10.90 7.18 -8.85
N TYR A 215 -10.83 6.21 -9.75
CA TYR A 215 -11.32 6.32 -11.12
C TYR A 215 -12.79 6.79 -11.18
N ASN A 216 -13.67 6.24 -10.33
CA ASN A 216 -15.09 6.64 -10.33
C ASN A 216 -15.28 8.11 -9.94
N THR A 217 -14.52 8.61 -8.96
CA THR A 217 -14.57 10.02 -8.55
C THR A 217 -14.01 10.91 -9.64
N ALA A 218 -12.85 10.54 -10.20
CA ALA A 218 -12.22 11.26 -11.31
C ALA A 218 -13.10 11.34 -12.58
N ALA A 219 -13.88 10.28 -12.86
CA ALA A 219 -14.84 10.25 -13.96
C ALA A 219 -15.99 11.24 -13.75
N LYS A 220 -16.54 11.30 -12.54
CA LYS A 220 -17.64 12.23 -12.20
C LYS A 220 -17.21 13.68 -12.26
N ASP A 221 -15.99 13.96 -11.81
CA ASP A 221 -15.43 15.30 -11.76
C ASP A 221 -14.95 15.80 -13.14
N GLY A 222 -14.90 14.93 -14.16
CA GLY A 222 -14.39 15.29 -15.49
C GLY A 222 -12.90 15.65 -15.51
N ARG A 223 -12.11 15.21 -14.52
CA ARG A 223 -10.68 15.56 -14.37
C ARG A 223 -9.81 15.09 -15.53
N TYR A 224 -10.22 14.01 -16.19
CA TYR A 224 -9.51 13.40 -17.31
C TYR A 224 -10.38 13.41 -18.55
N ARG A 225 -9.82 13.78 -19.72
CA ARG A 225 -10.52 13.68 -21.00
C ARG A 225 -10.58 12.22 -21.43
N ALA A 226 -11.76 11.74 -21.79
CA ALA A 226 -11.94 10.38 -22.30
C ALA A 226 -10.93 10.07 -23.41
N SER A 227 -10.12 9.03 -23.23
CA SER A 227 -9.13 8.59 -24.21
C SER A 227 -9.90 8.05 -25.42
N GLN A 228 -10.01 8.84 -26.48
CA GLN A 228 -10.75 8.44 -27.68
C GLN A 228 -10.22 7.11 -28.22
N ARG A 229 -11.12 6.16 -28.50
CA ARG A 229 -10.78 4.90 -29.15
C ARG A 229 -10.29 5.15 -30.58
N LYS A 230 -9.22 4.45 -30.95
CA LYS A 230 -8.57 4.51 -32.28
C LYS A 230 -9.56 4.45 -33.45
N GLY A 231 -9.43 5.47 -34.29
CA GLY A 231 -10.14 5.81 -35.52
C GLY A 231 -9.65 7.19 -35.98
N GLU A 232 -9.32 8.06 -35.03
CA GLU A 232 -8.52 9.27 -35.24
C GLU A 232 -7.04 8.99 -34.96
N SER A 233 -6.18 9.33 -35.91
CA SER A 233 -4.72 9.25 -35.74
C SER A 233 -4.25 10.38 -34.82
N VAL A 234 -4.27 10.16 -33.51
CA VAL A 234 -3.45 10.96 -32.60
C VAL A 234 -2.07 10.33 -32.57
N THR A 235 -1.11 11.05 -33.12
CA THR A 235 0.31 10.82 -32.82
C THR A 235 0.51 11.23 -31.36
N VAL A 236 0.33 10.31 -30.42
CA VAL A 236 0.89 10.46 -29.08
C VAL A 236 2.34 10.02 -29.20
N GLY A 237 3.21 10.96 -29.51
CA GLY A 237 4.64 10.70 -29.59
C GLY A 237 5.20 10.52 -28.19
N LEU A 238 5.37 9.28 -27.75
CA LEU A 238 6.33 8.98 -26.69
C LEU A 238 7.72 8.72 -27.28
N PHE A 239 7.89 8.11 -28.46
CA PHE A 239 9.19 8.03 -29.15
C PHE A 239 9.03 7.73 -30.66
N ALA A 240 8.93 8.75 -31.53
CA ALA A 240 8.98 8.53 -32.99
C ALA A 240 9.96 9.51 -33.67
N PRO A 241 11.00 9.04 -34.38
CA PRO A 241 11.85 9.90 -35.19
C PRO A 241 11.06 10.42 -36.40
N GLU A 242 11.20 11.72 -36.68
CA GLU A 242 10.56 12.41 -37.81
C GLU A 242 10.83 11.70 -39.12
N THR A 243 9.82 11.03 -39.67
CA THR A 243 9.88 10.49 -41.04
C THR A 243 8.96 11.28 -41.95
N LYS A 244 9.62 12.03 -42.85
CA LYS A 244 9.04 12.87 -43.89
C LYS A 244 7.92 12.14 -44.66
N LYS A 245 6.74 12.77 -44.73
CA LYS A 245 5.60 12.33 -45.56
C LYS A 245 6.03 12.19 -47.03
N LYS A 246 5.97 10.98 -47.58
CA LYS A 246 5.92 10.74 -49.03
C LYS A 246 4.46 10.71 -49.48
N THR A 247 4.04 11.78 -50.15
CA THR A 247 2.76 11.86 -50.87
C THR A 247 2.82 10.91 -52.08
N ARG A 248 2.01 9.84 -52.10
CA ARG A 248 1.84 9.00 -53.30
C ARG A 248 0.46 9.28 -53.92
N LYS A 249 0.50 9.83 -55.14
CA LYS A 249 -0.66 10.14 -55.98
C LYS A 249 -1.48 8.88 -56.27
N GLN A 250 -2.80 8.96 -56.11
CA GLN A 250 -3.77 7.99 -56.62
C GLN A 250 -3.65 7.89 -58.14
N LYS A 251 -3.64 6.67 -58.67
CA LYS A 251 -3.82 6.37 -60.09
C LYS A 251 -5.25 5.84 -60.25
N VAL A 252 -6.08 6.61 -60.94
CA VAL A 252 -7.43 6.23 -61.36
C VAL A 252 -7.29 5.17 -62.46
N ALA A 253 -8.02 4.07 -62.31
CA ALA A 253 -8.14 3.02 -63.32
C ALA A 253 -9.07 3.50 -64.44
N ALA A 254 -8.69 3.21 -65.68
CA ALA A 254 -9.56 3.14 -66.85
C ALA A 254 -9.56 1.69 -67.32
#